data_AF-A0A2V7VQU4-F1
#
_entry.id   AF-A0A2V7VQU4-F1
#
_cell.length_a   1.000
_cell.length_b   1.000
_cell.length_c   1.000
_cell.angle_alpha   90.00
_cell.angle_beta   90.00
_cell.angle_gamma   90.00
#
_symmetry.space_group_name_H-M   'P 1'
#
loop_
_entity.id
_entity.type
_entity.pdbx_description
1 polymer ?
#
loop_
_entity_poly.entity_id
_entity_poly.type
_entity_poly.pdbx_seq_one_letter_code
_entity_poly.pdbx_strand_id
1 'polypeptide(L)' 'PSLKLHHNVEWVERQTIERALQRAAGVKKDAADLLGISQRALSYYLAKHRIE' A
#
# COMPACT_ATOMS: atom_id res chain seq x y z
N PRO A 1 17.19 14.79 9.62
CA PRO A 1 16.53 13.49 9.31
C PRO A 1 17.21 12.80 8.12
N SER A 2 17.50 11.50 8.20
CA SER A 2 18.22 10.78 7.14
C SER A 2 17.30 10.48 5.95
N LEU A 3 17.60 11.07 4.80
CA LEU A 3 16.85 10.86 3.54
C LEU A 3 16.72 9.37 3.16
N LYS A 4 17.72 8.55 3.48
CA LYS A 4 17.71 7.10 3.22
C LYS A 4 16.60 6.37 3.96
N LEU A 5 16.28 6.75 5.20
CA LEU A 5 15.21 6.09 5.98
C LEU A 5 13.84 6.40 5.40
N HIS A 6 13.56 7.66 5.04
CA HIS A 6 12.30 8.03 4.43
C HIS A 6 12.05 7.27 3.13
N HIS A 7 13.07 7.20 2.26
CA HIS A 7 12.97 6.48 1.00
C HIS A 7 12.74 4.98 1.21
N ASN A 8 13.43 4.36 2.18
CA ASN A 8 13.23 2.95 2.50
C ASN A 8 11.81 2.67 3.01
N VAL A 9 11.27 3.54 3.87
CA VAL A 9 9.90 3.40 4.38
C VAL A 9 8.88 3.52 3.25
N GLU A 10 9.03 4.51 2.36
CA GLU A 10 8.14 4.66 1.20
C GLU A 10 8.21 3.45 0.26
N TRP A 11 9.41 2.92 0.03
CA TRP A 11 9.59 1.72 -0.78
C TRP A 11 8.91 0.49 -0.16
N VAL A 12 9.12 0.26 1.14
CA VAL A 12 8.48 -0.86 1.86
C VAL A 12 6.95 -0.71 1.85
N GLU A 13 6.44 0.50 2.07
CA GLU A 13 5.01 0.81 2.05
C GLU A 13 4.41 0.44 0.68
N ARG A 14 5.01 0.91 -0.42
CA ARG A 14 4.59 0.57 -1.78
C ARG A 14 4.59 -0.93 -2.05
N GLN A 15 5.69 -1.62 -1.71
CA GLN A 15 5.81 -3.07 -1.92
C GLN A 15 4.78 -3.87 -1.12
N THR A 16 4.45 -3.40 0.07
CA THR A 16 3.45 -4.05 0.93
C THR A 16 2.06 -3.96 0.32
N ILE A 17 1.71 -2.79 -0.24
CA ILE A 17 0.43 -2.56 -0.93
C ILE A 17 0.32 -3.41 -2.21
N GLU A 18 1.36 -3.42 -3.05
CA GLU A 18 1.37 -4.21 -4.30
C GLU A 18 1.19 -5.70 -4.02
N ARG A 19 1.85 -6.24 -2.98
CA ARG A 19 1.69 -7.65 -2.57
C ARG A 19 0.29 -7.95 -2.04
N ALA A 20 -0.31 -7.04 -1.28
CA ALA A 20 -1.67 -7.21 -0.79
C ALA A 20 -2.68 -7.24 -1.95
N LEU A 21 -2.55 -6.33 -2.91
CA LEU A 21 -3.36 -6.33 -4.14
C LEU A 21 -3.18 -7.62 -4.93
N GLN A 22 -1.95 -8.11 -5.10
CA GLN A 22 -1.69 -9.36 -5.80
C GLN A 22 -2.36 -10.56 -5.12
N ARG A 23 -2.27 -10.65 -3.78
CA ARG A 23 -2.93 -11.70 -2.99
C ARG A 23 -4.45 -11.62 -3.03
N ALA A 24 -4.98 -10.41 -3.15
CA ALA A 24 -6.41 -10.13 -3.26
C ALA A 24 -6.94 -10.19 -4.70
N ALA A 25 -6.13 -10.64 -5.68
CA ALA A 25 -6.49 -10.60 -7.11
C ALA A 25 -7.01 -9.23 -7.59
N GLY A 26 -6.46 -8.14 -7.04
CA GLY A 26 -6.85 -6.76 -7.35
C GLY A 26 -8.09 -6.24 -6.60
N VAL A 27 -8.75 -7.05 -5.77
CA VAL A 27 -9.91 -6.60 -5.00
C VAL A 27 -9.46 -5.68 -3.87
N LYS A 28 -9.76 -4.38 -4.00
CA LYS A 28 -9.33 -3.34 -3.03
C LYS A 28 -9.84 -3.57 -1.62
N LYS A 29 -11.05 -4.13 -1.46
CA LYS A 29 -11.61 -4.45 -0.15
C LYS A 29 -10.76 -5.52 0.55
N ASP A 30 -10.56 -6.64 -0.13
CA ASP A 30 -9.80 -7.77 0.42
C ASP A 30 -8.33 -7.41 0.65
N ALA A 31 -7.73 -6.58 -0.20
CA ALA A 31 -6.39 -6.05 0.02
C ALA A 31 -6.32 -5.16 1.28
N ALA A 32 -7.34 -4.34 1.54
CA ALA A 32 -7.41 -3.53 2.74
C ALA A 32 -7.58 -4.39 4.01
N ASP A 33 -8.41 -5.44 3.92
CA ASP A 33 -8.59 -6.42 4.99
C ASP A 33 -7.27 -7.16 5.30
N LEU A 34 -6.50 -7.56 4.28
CA LEU A 34 -5.16 -8.17 4.44
C LEU A 34 -4.15 -7.24 5.10
N LEU A 35 -4.26 -5.93 4.87
CA LEU A 35 -3.40 -4.91 5.47
C LEU A 35 -3.87 -4.44 6.85
N GLY A 36 -5.06 -4.86 7.30
CA GLY A 36 -5.65 -4.42 8.56
C GLY A 36 -6.03 -2.94 8.58
N ILE A 37 -6.37 -2.37 7.41
CA ILE A 37 -6.77 -0.96 7.27
C ILE A 37 -8.14 -0.84 6.60
N SER A 38 -8.76 0.33 6.72
CA SER A 38 -9.98 0.60 5.96
C SER A 38 -9.70 0.67 4.44
N GLN A 39 -10.67 0.29 3.62
CA GLN A 39 -10.59 0.46 2.16
C GLN A 39 -10.35 1.93 1.77
N ARG A 40 -10.88 2.89 2.52
CA ARG A 40 -10.64 4.33 2.28
C ARG A 40 -9.18 4.72 2.53
N ALA A 41 -8.56 4.18 3.58
CA ALA A 41 -7.14 4.37 3.82
C ALA A 41 -6.30 3.75 2.70
N LEU A 42 -6.64 2.54 2.24
CA LEU A 42 -5.99 1.94 1.08
C LEU A 42 -6.09 2.84 -0.16
N SER A 43 -7.27 3.37 -0.47
CA SER A 43 -7.45 4.29 -1.60
C SER A 43 -6.55 5.53 -1.52
N TYR A 44 -6.35 6.09 -0.33
CA TYR A 44 -5.40 7.18 -0.12
C TYR A 44 -3.96 6.75 -0.46
N TYR A 45 -3.53 5.58 0.01
CA TYR A 45 -2.19 5.07 -0.27
C TYR A 45 -1.97 4.71 -1.74
N LEU A 46 -2.98 4.17 -2.43
CA LEU A 46 -2.93 3.91 -3.87
C LEU A 46 -2.72 5.22 -4.64
N ALA A 47 -3.44 6.28 -4.27
CA ALA A 47 -3.27 7.60 -4.87
C ALA A 47 -1.89 8.21 -4.55
N LYS A 48 -1.42 8.09 -3.29
CA LYS A 48 -0.09 8.54 -2.86
C LYS A 48 1.03 7.92 -3.70
N HIS A 49 0.93 6.62 -3.97
CA HIS A 49 1.96 5.85 -4.67
C HIS A 49 1.72 5.69 -6.19
N ARG A 50 0.60 6.22 -6.71
CA ARG A 50 0.17 6.10 -8.11
C ARG A 50 0.10 4.64 -8.57
N ILE A 51 -0.56 3.80 -7.77
CA ILE A 51 -0.82 2.38 -8.05
C ILE A 51 -2.26 2.26 -8.55
N GLU A 52 -2.43 1.72 -9.76
CA GLU A 52 -3.75 1.52 -10.43
C GLU A 52 -4.48 0.25 -9.97
#